data_AF-A0A2I8F1E7-F1
#
_entry.id   AF-A0A2I8F1E7-F1
#
_cell.length_a   1.000
_cell.length_b   1.000
_cell.length_c   1.000
_cell.angle_alpha   90.00
_cell.angle_beta   90.00
_cell.angle_gamma   90.00
#
_symmetry.space_group_name_H-M   'P 1'
#
loop_
_entity.id
_entity.type
_entity.pdbx_description
1 polymer ?
#
loop_
_entity_poly.entity_id
_entity_poly.type
_entity_poly.pdbx_seq_one_letter_code
_entity_poly.pdbx_strand_id
1 'polypeptide(L)'
;MSEFAKALIERAEDVEPLFDEASGRNEDVRHLYEHHLMPIIAAIKTGEITAPSDALVGYWHYFSPEGPWDLWINFPKLVSGMSILINLLNLKDEADFEAYRRRHSIR
;
A
#
# COMPACT_ATOMS: atom_id res chain seq x y z
N MET A 1 7.75 1.18 19.58
CA MET A 1 7.06 1.28 18.27
C MET A 1 5.57 1.28 18.54
N SER A 2 4.84 2.27 18.05
CA SER A 2 3.41 2.40 18.29
C SER A 2 2.61 1.35 17.51
N GLU A 3 1.34 1.14 17.84
CA GLU A 3 0.49 0.17 17.13
C GLU A 3 0.27 0.60 15.68
N PHE A 4 0.09 1.91 15.44
CA PHE A 4 -0.03 2.45 14.09
C PHE A 4 1.24 2.20 13.24
N ALA A 5 2.43 2.46 13.80
CA ALA A 5 3.68 2.21 13.09
C ALA A 5 3.87 0.72 12.75
N LYS A 6 3.47 -0.19 13.66
CA LYS A 6 3.50 -1.63 13.39
C LYS A 6 2.53 -2.01 12.28
N ALA A 7 1.29 -1.54 12.33
CA ALA A 7 0.29 -1.84 11.31
C ALA A 7 0.70 -1.34 9.91
N LEU A 8 1.40 -0.20 9.84
CA LEU A 8 1.95 0.31 8.60
C LEU A 8 3.04 -0.63 8.03
N ILE A 9 3.97 -1.09 8.87
CA ILE A 9 5.03 -2.03 8.47
C ILE A 9 4.43 -3.38 8.06
N GLU A 10 3.55 -3.96 8.87
CA GLU A 10 2.88 -5.23 8.58
C GLU A 10 2.12 -5.16 7.25
N ARG A 11 1.42 -4.05 6.99
CA ARG A 11 0.73 -3.87 5.72
C ARG A 11 1.70 -3.76 4.55
N ALA A 12 2.87 -3.13 4.73
CA ALA A 12 3.89 -3.06 3.68
C ALA A 12 4.49 -4.45 3.38
N GLU A 13 4.70 -5.27 4.41
CA GLU A 13 5.14 -6.67 4.28
C GLU A 13 4.10 -7.54 3.57
N ASP A 14 2.82 -7.38 3.89
CA ASP A 14 1.72 -8.13 3.28
C ASP A 14 1.52 -7.85 1.78
N VAL A 15 1.88 -6.64 1.34
CA VAL A 15 1.63 -6.18 -0.03
C VAL A 15 2.71 -6.66 -1.01
N GLU A 16 3.95 -6.81 -0.55
CA GLU A 16 5.08 -7.20 -1.39
C GLU A 16 4.87 -8.54 -2.13
N PRO A 17 4.40 -9.63 -1.49
CA PRO A 17 4.09 -10.88 -2.19
C PRO A 17 2.98 -10.76 -3.24
N LEU A 18 2.07 -9.78 -3.11
CA LEU A 18 1.01 -9.53 -4.09
C LEU A 18 1.55 -8.91 -5.37
N PHE A 19 2.65 -8.15 -5.27
CA PHE A 19 3.38 -7.66 -6.43
C PHE A 19 4.12 -8.79 -7.14
N ASP A 20 4.67 -9.77 -6.43
CA ASP A 20 5.32 -10.92 -7.07
C ASP A 20 4.33 -11.69 -7.96
N GLU A 21 3.12 -11.94 -7.46
CA GLU A 21 2.04 -12.58 -8.23
C GLU A 21 1.67 -11.76 -9.48
N ALA A 22 1.47 -10.46 -9.33
CA ALA A 22 1.06 -9.59 -10.42
C ALA A 22 2.16 -9.38 -11.46
N SER A 23 3.40 -9.21 -11.00
CA SER A 23 4.60 -9.01 -11.83
C SER A 23 4.95 -10.24 -12.66
N GLY A 24 4.60 -11.45 -12.20
CA GLY A 24 4.73 -12.67 -12.99
C GLY A 24 3.77 -12.73 -14.19
N ARG A 25 2.69 -11.94 -14.17
CA ARG A 25 1.60 -11.98 -15.14
C ARG A 25 1.48 -10.70 -15.97
N ASN A 26 2.12 -9.61 -15.55
CA ASN A 26 2.06 -8.32 -16.22
C ASN A 26 3.41 -7.57 -16.08
N GLU A 27 4.06 -7.31 -17.22
CA GLU A 27 5.37 -6.66 -17.29
C GLU A 27 5.32 -5.18 -16.86
N ASP A 28 4.24 -4.47 -17.20
CA ASP A 28 4.09 -3.07 -16.82
C ASP A 28 3.96 -2.91 -15.30
N VAL A 29 3.29 -3.88 -14.66
CA VAL A 29 3.17 -3.95 -13.20
C VAL A 29 4.51 -4.27 -12.56
N ARG A 30 5.30 -5.17 -13.17
CA ARG A 30 6.68 -5.43 -12.72
C ARG A 30 7.51 -4.16 -12.78
N HIS A 31 7.45 -3.42 -13.88
CA HIS A 31 8.19 -2.18 -14.04
C HIS A 31 7.77 -1.12 -13.01
N LEU A 32 6.45 -0.94 -12.80
CA LEU A 32 5.93 -0.06 -11.76
C LEU A 32 6.46 -0.46 -10.37
N TYR A 33 6.44 -1.75 -10.06
CA TYR A 33 6.92 -2.25 -8.78
C TYR A 33 8.41 -2.02 -8.58
N GLU A 34 9.26 -2.57 -9.44
CA GLU A 34 10.71 -2.58 -9.28
C GLU A 34 11.33 -1.17 -9.29
N HIS A 35 10.81 -0.26 -10.11
CA HIS A 35 11.41 1.07 -10.29
C HIS A 35 10.79 2.15 -9.41
N HIS A 36 9.57 1.96 -8.93
CA HIS A 36 8.86 3.02 -8.20
C HIS A 36 8.41 2.58 -6.81
N LEU A 37 7.70 1.46 -6.69
CA LEU A 37 7.03 1.10 -5.43
C LEU A 37 7.92 0.32 -4.46
N MET A 38 8.78 -0.56 -4.97
CA MET A 38 9.70 -1.37 -4.17
C MET A 38 10.58 -0.53 -3.22
N PRO A 39 11.27 0.56 -3.66
CA PRO A 39 12.06 1.36 -2.74
C PRO A 39 11.21 2.06 -1.67
N ILE A 40 9.98 2.49 -2.01
CA ILE A 40 9.06 3.14 -1.06
C ILE A 40 8.58 2.13 -0.02
N ILE A 41 8.18 0.93 -0.46
CA ILE A 41 7.75 -0.17 0.43
C ILE A 41 8.89 -0.58 1.36
N ALA A 42 10.12 -0.68 0.85
CA ALA A 42 11.30 -0.97 1.68
C ALA A 42 11.58 0.13 2.73
N ALA A 43 11.44 1.40 2.35
CA ALA A 43 11.58 2.52 3.27
C ALA A 43 10.48 2.55 4.34
N ILE A 44 9.25 2.12 4.02
CA ILE A 44 8.18 1.94 5.01
C ILE A 44 8.52 0.82 5.99
N LYS A 45 8.96 -0.34 5.48
CA LYS A 45 9.31 -1.52 6.30
C LYS A 45 10.42 -1.24 7.30
N THR A 46 11.38 -0.39 6.93
CA THR A 46 12.50 0.02 7.80
C THR A 46 12.13 1.19 8.73
N GLY A 47 10.97 1.81 8.55
CA GLY A 47 10.52 2.98 9.30
C GLY A 47 11.17 4.30 8.88
N GLU A 48 11.88 4.32 7.74
CA GLU A 48 12.38 5.57 7.13
C GLU A 48 11.22 6.43 6.63
N ILE A 49 10.18 5.81 6.08
CA ILE A 49 8.91 6.45 5.75
C ILE A 49 7.88 6.07 6.83
N THR A 50 7.36 7.08 7.52
CA THR A 50 6.25 6.95 8.48
C THR A 50 5.06 7.80 8.06
N ALA A 51 3.88 7.53 8.60
CA ALA A 51 2.74 8.41 8.44
C ALA A 51 2.88 9.68 9.31
N PRO A 52 2.34 10.84 8.88
CA PRO A 52 1.76 11.07 7.55
C PRO A 52 2.83 11.21 6.46
N SER A 53 2.58 10.67 5.27
CA SER A 53 3.48 10.76 4.12
C SER A 53 2.72 10.74 2.79
N ASP A 54 3.20 11.55 1.84
CA ASP A 54 2.68 11.63 0.48
C ASP A 54 3.39 10.68 -0.51
N ALA A 55 4.33 9.86 -0.03
CA ALA A 55 5.18 9.01 -0.87
C ALA A 55 4.40 8.12 -1.86
N LEU A 56 3.17 7.70 -1.51
CA LEU A 56 2.33 6.89 -2.37
C LEU A 56 1.15 7.65 -3.05
N VAL A 57 0.99 8.95 -2.84
CA VAL A 57 -0.17 9.72 -3.35
C VAL A 57 -0.26 9.69 -4.87
N GLY A 58 0.87 9.80 -5.56
CA GLY A 58 0.94 9.78 -7.02
C GLY A 58 0.54 8.44 -7.66
N TYR A 59 0.46 7.36 -6.88
CA TYR A 59 0.21 6.01 -7.39
C TYR A 59 -1.23 5.53 -7.22
N TRP A 60 -2.11 6.33 -6.59
CA TRP A 60 -3.50 5.95 -6.37
C TRP A 60 -4.23 5.55 -7.65
N HIS A 61 -3.95 6.25 -8.76
CA HIS A 61 -4.58 5.97 -10.06
C HIS A 61 -4.35 4.53 -10.55
N TYR A 62 -3.19 3.93 -10.31
CA TYR A 62 -2.91 2.56 -10.74
C TYR A 62 -3.80 1.52 -10.04
N PHE A 63 -4.32 1.86 -8.87
CA PHE A 63 -5.13 0.97 -8.04
C PHE A 63 -6.61 1.39 -8.00
N SER A 64 -7.08 2.17 -8.99
CA SER A 64 -8.50 2.55 -9.13
C SER A 64 -9.20 1.77 -10.25
N PRO A 65 -10.54 1.76 -10.31
CA PRO A 65 -11.30 1.14 -11.40
C PRO A 65 -10.95 1.69 -12.79
N GLU A 66 -10.53 2.96 -12.85
CA GLU A 66 -10.10 3.67 -14.06
C GLU A 66 -8.60 3.52 -14.34
N GLY A 67 -7.87 2.82 -13.47
CA GLY A 67 -6.45 2.59 -13.59
C GLY A 67 -6.07 1.72 -14.79
N PRO A 68 -4.82 1.80 -15.27
CA PRO A 68 -4.34 0.96 -16.36
C PRO A 68 -4.23 -0.52 -15.95
N TRP A 69 -4.05 -1.37 -16.96
CA TRP A 69 -3.68 -2.78 -16.83
C TRP A 69 -4.70 -3.69 -16.12
N ASP A 70 -5.92 -3.19 -15.93
CA ASP A 70 -7.03 -3.90 -15.31
C ASP A 70 -6.66 -4.47 -13.92
N LEU A 71 -5.78 -3.78 -13.17
CA LEU A 71 -5.33 -4.21 -11.85
C LEU A 71 -6.50 -4.42 -10.89
N TRP A 72 -7.48 -3.51 -10.94
CA TRP A 72 -8.72 -3.58 -10.18
C TRP A 72 -9.47 -4.91 -10.35
N ILE A 73 -9.46 -5.46 -11.57
CA ILE A 73 -10.20 -6.67 -11.93
C ILE A 73 -9.34 -7.92 -11.68
N ASN A 74 -8.09 -7.89 -12.14
CA ASN A 74 -7.22 -9.07 -12.20
C ASN A 74 -6.48 -9.34 -10.90
N PHE A 75 -6.23 -8.31 -10.08
CA PHE A 75 -5.47 -8.38 -8.84
C PHE A 75 -6.16 -7.61 -7.70
N PRO A 76 -7.42 -7.95 -7.36
CA PRO A 76 -8.19 -7.19 -6.37
C PRO A 76 -7.57 -7.21 -4.97
N LYS A 77 -6.79 -8.26 -4.64
CA LYS A 77 -6.04 -8.31 -3.38
C LYS A 77 -4.91 -7.29 -3.34
N LEU A 78 -4.13 -7.18 -4.42
CA LEU A 78 -3.06 -6.18 -4.56
C LEU A 78 -3.63 -4.78 -4.42
N VAL A 79 -4.72 -4.51 -5.14
CA VAL A 79 -5.43 -3.23 -5.12
C VAL A 79 -5.94 -2.88 -3.73
N SER A 80 -6.55 -3.84 -3.03
CA SER A 80 -7.01 -3.66 -1.65
C SER A 80 -5.85 -3.40 -0.70
N GLY A 81 -4.77 -4.18 -0.80
CA GLY A 81 -3.56 -4.03 0.01
C GLY A 81 -2.92 -2.64 -0.17
N MET A 82 -2.71 -2.22 -1.42
CA MET A 82 -2.17 -0.90 -1.73
C MET A 82 -3.09 0.23 -1.29
N SER A 83 -4.40 0.11 -1.48
CA SER A 83 -5.37 1.11 -1.02
C SER A 83 -5.31 1.29 0.49
N ILE A 84 -5.17 0.18 1.24
CA ILE A 84 -5.05 0.25 2.70
C ILE A 84 -3.70 0.87 3.09
N LEU A 85 -2.61 0.49 2.44
CA LEU A 85 -1.29 1.08 2.71
C LEU A 85 -1.28 2.60 2.46
N ILE A 86 -1.84 3.05 1.33
CA ILE A 86 -1.95 4.48 1.00
C ILE A 86 -2.80 5.21 2.03
N ASN A 87 -3.93 4.62 2.43
CA ASN A 87 -4.78 5.23 3.45
C ASN A 87 -4.07 5.34 4.80
N LEU A 88 -3.35 4.30 5.22
CA LEU A 88 -2.56 4.31 6.46
C LEU A 88 -1.49 5.40 6.42
N LEU A 89 -0.77 5.57 5.31
CA LEU A 89 0.23 6.64 5.17
C LEU A 89 -0.37 8.04 5.25
N ASN A 90 -1.66 8.22 4.96
CA ASN A 90 -2.32 9.53 5.00
C ASN A 90 -2.88 9.90 6.39
N LEU A 91 -2.86 8.99 7.37
CA LEU A 91 -3.37 9.27 8.71
C LEU A 91 -2.37 10.10 9.51
N LYS A 92 -2.86 11.02 10.34
CA LYS A 92 -2.00 12.00 11.03
C LYS A 92 -1.51 11.52 12.38
N ASP A 93 -2.30 10.68 13.06
CA ASP A 93 -2.02 10.24 14.41
C ASP A 93 -2.75 8.92 14.76
N GLU A 94 -2.55 8.47 16.00
CA GLU A 94 -3.18 7.26 16.55
C GLU A 94 -4.71 7.36 16.67
N ALA A 95 -5.27 8.57 16.83
CA ALA A 95 -6.72 8.74 16.90
C ALA A 95 -7.36 8.54 15.52
N ASP A 96 -6.72 9.06 14.46
CA ASP A 96 -7.09 8.82 13.07
C ASP A 96 -6.96 7.31 12.73
N PHE A 97 -5.88 6.67 13.17
CA PHE A 97 -5.68 5.22 13.00
C PHE A 97 -6.76 4.37 13.67
N GLU A 98 -7.12 4.69 14.91
CA GLU A 98 -8.16 3.98 15.63
C GLU A 98 -9.55 4.20 14.98
N ALA A 99 -9.82 5.41 14.51
CA ALA A 99 -11.04 5.69 13.74
C ALA A 99 -11.07 4.90 12.42
N TYR A 100 -9.93 4.79 11.74
CA TYR A 100 -9.78 4.00 10.53
C TYR A 100 -10.04 2.51 10.78
N ARG A 101 -9.40 1.92 11.80
CA ARG A 101 -9.62 0.51 12.18
C ARG A 101 -11.07 0.18 12.43
N ARG A 102 -11.78 1.03 13.19
CA ARG A 102 -13.21 0.87 13.50
C ARG A 102 -14.09 0.89 12.25
N ARG A 103 -13.82 1.81 11.32
CA ARG A 103 -14.60 1.93 10.06
C ARG A 103 -14.39 0.75 9.13
N HIS A 104 -13.18 0.20 9.10
CA HIS A 104 -12.78 -0.84 8.15
C HIS A 104 -12.77 -2.26 8.76
N SER A 105 -13.21 -2.41 10.02
CA SER A 105 -13.19 -3.69 10.76
C SER A 105 -11.80 -4.35 10.78
N ILE A 106 -10.73 -3.54 10.76
CA ILE A 106 -9.35 -4.02 10.82
C ILE A 106 -9.03 -4.23 12.31
N ARG A 107 -8.89 -5.50 12.70
CA ARG A 107 -8.53 -5.91 14.06
C ARG A 107 -7.03 -5.89 14.27
#